data_AF-A0A3C0L375-F1
#
_entry.id   AF-A0A3C0L375-F1
#
_cell.length_a   1.000
_cell.length_b   1.000
_cell.length_c   1.000
_cell.angle_alpha   90.00
_cell.angle_beta   90.00
_cell.angle_gamma   90.00
#
_symmetry.space_group_name_H-M   'P 1'
#
loop_
_entity.id
_entity.type
_entity.pdbx_description
1 polymer ?
#
loop_
_entity_poly.entity_id
_entity_poly.type
_entity_poly.pdbx_seq_one_letter_code
_entity_poly.pdbx_strand_id
1 'polypeptide(L)' 'MHKVLRIVTGLLVLLLASCQTVEPWERDRLAQQEMQLTPNVLDARLSDQVFFSKEAASGGGATAGGGCGCN' A
#
# COMPACT_ATOMS: atom_id res chain seq x y z
N MET A 1 21.03 -32.23 -9.73
CA MET A 1 20.97 -30.79 -9.38
C MET A 1 20.17 -29.97 -10.41
N HIS A 2 20.43 -30.08 -11.72
CA HIS A 2 19.68 -29.29 -12.73
C HIS A 2 18.17 -29.55 -12.80
N LYS A 3 17.70 -30.77 -12.48
CA LYS A 3 16.25 -31.08 -12.43
C LYS A 3 15.54 -30.37 -11.27
N VAL A 4 16.17 -30.36 -10.09
CA VAL A 4 15.67 -29.66 -8.90
C VAL A 4 15.69 -28.15 -9.12
N LEU A 5 16.76 -27.62 -9.72
CA LEU A 5 16.85 -26.21 -10.07
C LEU A 5 15.70 -25.78 -11.00
N ARG A 6 15.41 -26.55 -12.07
CA ARG A 6 14.29 -26.26 -12.98
C ARG A 6 12.93 -26.28 -12.30
N ILE A 7 12.70 -27.21 -11.36
CA ILE A 7 11.44 -27.29 -10.60
C ILE A 7 11.28 -26.04 -9.72
N VAL A 8 12.34 -25.63 -9.01
CA VAL A 8 12.31 -24.43 -8.17
C VAL A 8 12.10 -23.17 -9.00
N THR A 9 12.76 -23.04 -10.16
CA THR A 9 12.55 -21.88 -11.04
C THR A 9 11.13 -21.83 -11.59
N GLY A 10 10.56 -22.98 -11.97
CA GLY A 10 9.16 -23.06 -12.42
C GLY A 10 8.15 -22.68 -11.32
N LEU A 11 8.38 -23.14 -10.09
CA LEU A 11 7.53 -22.81 -8.94
C LEU A 11 7.58 -21.30 -8.62
N LEU A 12 8.77 -20.69 -8.70
CA LEU A 12 8.93 -19.26 -8.45
C LEU A 12 8.13 -18.43 -9.45
N VAL A 13 8.18 -18.76 -10.75
CA VAL A 13 7.44 -18.01 -11.79
C VAL A 13 5.92 -18.08 -11.58
N LEU A 14 5.39 -19.22 -11.11
CA LEU A 14 3.96 -19.38 -10.82
C LEU A 14 3.50 -18.47 -9.67
N LEU A 15 4.34 -18.21 -8.67
CA LEU A 15 4.00 -17.33 -7.54
C LEU A 15 3.89 -15.86 -7.93
N LEU A 16 4.58 -15.43 -9.01
CA LEU A 16 4.53 -14.05 -9.49
C LEU A 16 3.31 -13.77 -10.41
N ALA A 17 2.55 -14.78 -10.81
CA ALA A 17 1.44 -14.65 -11.77
C ALA A 17 0.14 -14.07 -11.18
N SER A 18 0.11 -13.72 -9.89
CA SER A 18 -1.11 -13.28 -9.18
C SER A 18 -1.36 -11.76 -9.23
N CYS A 19 -0.44 -10.98 -9.82
CA CYS A 19 -0.62 -9.54 -9.94
C CYS A 19 -1.43 -9.22 -11.20
N GLN A 20 -2.70 -8.84 -11.03
CA GLN A 20 -3.60 -8.45 -12.12
C GLN A 20 -4.11 -7.02 -11.93
N THR A 21 -4.07 -6.23 -13.01
CA THR A 21 -4.71 -4.92 -13.05
C THR A 21 -6.19 -5.12 -13.33
N VAL A 22 -7.04 -4.67 -12.42
CA VAL A 22 -8.51 -4.71 -12.57
C VAL A 22 -9.06 -3.33 -12.89
N GLU A 23 -10.20 -3.28 -13.57
CA GLU A 23 -10.87 -2.04 -13.90
C GLU A 23 -11.47 -1.39 -12.63
N PRO A 24 -11.65 -0.06 -12.58
CA PRO A 24 -12.11 0.63 -11.38
C PRO A 24 -13.40 0.06 -10.78
N TRP A 25 -14.38 -0.30 -11.61
CA TRP A 25 -15.68 -0.84 -11.19
C TRP A 25 -15.62 -2.28 -10.67
N GLU A 26 -14.57 -3.04 -11.00
CA GLU A 26 -14.38 -4.41 -10.47
C GLU A 26 -13.96 -4.40 -8.99
N ARG A 27 -13.58 -3.24 -8.45
CA ARG A 27 -13.17 -3.05 -7.05
C ARG A 27 -14.32 -2.71 -6.10
N ASP A 28 -15.56 -2.68 -6.59
CA ASP A 28 -16.74 -2.19 -5.83
C ASP A 28 -16.89 -2.86 -4.45
N ARG A 29 -16.64 -4.17 -4.36
CA ARG A 29 -16.68 -4.92 -3.10
C ARG A 29 -15.73 -4.39 -2.02
N LEU A 30 -14.55 -3.90 -2.41
CA LEU A 30 -13.55 -3.35 -1.47
C LEU A 30 -13.69 -1.83 -1.30
N ALA A 31 -14.54 -1.18 -2.09
CA ALA A 31 -14.79 0.26 -2.02
C ALA A 31 -15.89 0.64 -1.02
N GLN A 32 -16.51 -0.35 -0.35
CA GLN A 32 -17.55 -0.13 0.64
C GLN A 32 -17.04 0.74 1.81
N GLN A 33 -17.91 1.59 2.36
CA GLN A 33 -17.54 2.55 3.42
C GLN A 33 -16.98 1.85 4.67
N GLU A 34 -17.53 0.69 5.01
CA GLU A 34 -17.11 -0.15 6.13
C GLU A 34 -15.72 -0.79 5.94
N MET A 35 -15.20 -0.84 4.71
CA MET A 35 -13.88 -1.38 4.39
C MET A 35 -12.80 -0.29 4.25
N GLN A 36 -13.15 0.98 4.48
CA GLN A 36 -12.17 2.06 4.42
C GLN A 36 -11.14 1.94 5.55
N LEU A 37 -9.85 1.95 5.17
CA LEU A 37 -8.73 1.96 6.11
C LEU A 37 -8.77 3.17 7.05
N THR A 38 -9.40 4.26 6.60
CA THR A 38 -9.57 5.50 7.35
C THR A 38 -11.04 5.88 7.34
N PRO A 39 -11.84 5.37 8.28
CA PRO A 39 -13.29 5.57 8.27
C PRO A 39 -13.70 7.02 8.56
N ASN A 40 -12.86 7.76 9.31
CA ASN A 40 -13.03 9.19 9.51
C ASN A 40 -11.83 9.96 8.95
N VAL A 41 -12.01 10.49 7.75
CA VAL A 41 -10.99 11.29 7.05
C VAL A 41 -10.66 12.60 7.77
N LEU A 42 -11.62 13.21 8.46
CA LEU A 42 -11.40 14.49 9.14
C LEU A 42 -10.50 14.31 10.35
N ASP A 43 -10.76 13.29 11.17
CA ASP A 43 -9.95 12.98 12.34
C ASP A 43 -8.52 12.58 11.94
N ALA A 44 -8.37 11.80 10.87
CA ALA A 44 -7.06 11.42 10.35
C ALA A 44 -6.27 12.65 9.87
N ARG A 45 -6.91 13.58 9.16
CA ARG A 45 -6.28 14.83 8.71
C ARG A 45 -5.89 15.74 9.87
N LEU A 46 -6.74 15.82 10.90
CA LEU A 46 -6.43 16.58 12.10
C LEU A 46 -5.23 15.96 12.83
N SER A 47 -5.18 14.63 12.94
CA SER A 47 -4.06 13.92 13.55
C SER A 47 -2.75 14.15 12.79
N ASP A 48 -2.79 14.08 11.45
CA ASP A 48 -1.65 14.39 10.58
C ASP A 48 -1.16 15.84 10.80
N GLN A 49 -2.07 16.82 10.84
CA GLN A 49 -1.71 18.23 11.06
C GLN A 49 -1.08 18.47 12.44
N VAL A 50 -1.61 17.84 13.49
CA VAL A 50 -1.05 17.93 14.84
C VAL A 50 0.33 17.27 14.89
N PHE A 51 0.48 16.10 14.26
CA PHE A 51 1.75 15.39 14.18
C PHE A 51 2.80 16.20 13.44
N PHE A 52 2.47 16.74 12.27
CA PHE A 52 3.36 17.61 11.50
C PHE A 52 3.77 18.85 12.30
N SER A 53 2.83 19.49 13.00
CA SER A 53 3.11 20.70 13.77
C SER A 53 4.03 20.47 14.98
N LYS A 54 4.10 19.24 15.49
CA LYS A 54 4.83 18.91 16.73
C LYS A 54 6.09 18.09 16.50
N GLU A 55 6.03 17.14 15.55
CA GLU A 55 6.98 16.05 15.42
C GLU A 55 7.48 15.88 13.98
N ALA A 56 7.32 16.91 13.12
CA ALA A 56 7.80 16.92 11.74
C ALA A 56 9.28 16.54 11.57
N ALA A 57 10.13 16.65 12.59
CA ALA A 57 11.51 16.16 12.46
C ALA A 57 11.62 14.62 12.33
N SER A 58 10.59 13.87 12.74
CA SER A 58 10.62 12.39 12.83
C SER A 58 10.17 11.66 11.56
N GLY A 59 9.59 12.38 10.58
CA GLY A 59 9.10 11.82 9.32
C GLY A 59 7.85 10.93 9.53
N GLY A 60 6.68 11.46 9.20
CA GLY A 60 5.43 10.70 9.28
C GLY A 60 4.29 11.37 8.52
N GLY A 61 3.52 10.56 7.80
CA GLY A 61 2.35 10.97 7.02
C GLY A 61 2.44 10.55 5.54
N ALA A 62 1.73 9.47 5.19
CA ALA A 62 1.42 8.98 3.84
C ALA A 62 2.56 9.06 2.78
N THR A 63 3.27 7.94 2.59
CA THR A 63 4.07 7.70 1.38
C THR A 63 3.14 7.40 0.18
N ALA A 64 2.44 8.42 -0.31
CA ALA A 64 1.99 8.42 -1.69
C ALA A 64 3.23 8.69 -2.57
N GLY A 65 3.85 7.60 -3.04
CA GLY A 65 4.96 7.53 -4.01
C GLY A 65 5.68 8.83 -4.39
N GLY A 66 6.92 8.98 -3.93
CA GLY A 66 7.90 9.95 -4.45
C GLY A 66 8.45 10.86 -3.35
N GLY A 67 9.55 10.47 -2.71
CA GLY A 67 10.15 11.23 -1.62
C GLY A 67 10.90 12.51 -2.04
N CYS A 68 11.04 13.42 -1.06
CA CYS A 68 12.28 14.15 -0.74
C CYS A 68 12.15 14.74 0.69
N GLY A 69 12.00 13.87 1.70
CA GLY A 69 12.65 13.94 3.02
C GLY A 69 12.81 15.26 3.80
N CYS A 70 12.04 16.31 3.55
CA CYS A 70 11.96 17.47 4.43
C CYS A 70 10.48 17.73 4.68
N ASN A 71 10.06 17.56 5.94
CA ASN A 71 8.74 18.03 6.37
C ASN A 71 8.63 19.53 6.13
#